data_AF-A0A2V8RRG3-F1
#
_entry.id   AF-A0A2V8RRG3-F1
#
_cell.length_a   1.000
_cell.length_b   1.000
_cell.length_c   1.000
_cell.angle_alpha   90.00
_cell.angle_beta   90.00
_cell.angle_gamma   90.00
#
_symmetry.space_group_name_H-M   'P 1'
#
loop_
_entity.id
_entity.type
_entity.pdbx_description
1 polymer ?
#
loop_
_entity_poly.entity_id
_entity_poly.type
_entity_poly.pdbx_seq_one_letter_code
_entity_poly.pdbx_strand_id
1 'polypeptide(L)'
;MTLFFNLKPGVALGDATNFISKAAAEVVPSTVRAELQGEAQTFSNTVTSLTVLMALAVFVMYVILAILYESYVHPLTVLSTLPTALVGGLLTLVLFGQEASLYAFVGMFMLMGIVKKNGI
;
A
#
# COMPACT_ATOMS: atom_id res chain seq x y z
N MET A 1 4.99 0.01 -29.39
CA MET A 1 6.30 0.66 -29.20
C MET A 1 6.69 0.49 -27.74
N THR A 2 7.88 -0.05 -27.46
CA THR A 2 8.39 -0.21 -26.10
C THR A 2 9.37 0.91 -25.79
N LEU A 3 9.23 1.52 -24.61
CA LEU A 3 10.12 2.56 -24.11
C LEU A 3 10.76 2.05 -22.83
N PHE A 4 12.09 2.14 -22.75
CA PHE A 4 12.86 1.75 -21.56
C PHE A 4 13.24 3.00 -20.78
N PHE A 5 13.13 2.93 -19.47
CA PHE A 5 13.56 3.99 -18.56
C PHE A 5 14.28 3.37 -17.37
N ASN A 6 15.14 4.16 -16.73
CA ASN A 6 15.81 3.77 -15.50
C ASN A 6 15.53 4.81 -14.41
N LEU A 7 15.51 4.38 -13.15
CA LEU A 7 15.26 5.24 -12.02
C LEU A 7 16.48 6.10 -11.72
N LYS A 8 16.23 7.36 -11.39
CA LYS A 8 17.25 8.23 -10.80
C LYS A 8 17.49 7.80 -9.34
N PRO A 9 18.72 7.87 -8.81
CA PRO A 9 18.97 7.54 -7.41
C PRO A 9 18.06 8.33 -6.46
N GLY A 10 17.39 7.63 -5.54
CA GLY A 10 16.49 8.21 -4.54
C GLY A 10 15.09 8.56 -5.05
N VAL A 11 14.72 8.15 -6.27
CA VAL A 11 13.35 8.30 -6.79
C VAL A 11 12.61 6.98 -6.69
N ALA A 12 11.47 7.00 -5.99
CA ALA A 12 10.66 5.82 -5.85
C ALA A 12 10.12 5.32 -7.18
N LEU A 13 10.12 4.00 -7.36
CA LEU A 13 9.59 3.37 -8.58
C LEU A 13 8.13 3.79 -8.83
N GLY A 14 7.32 3.90 -7.77
CA GLY A 14 5.94 4.37 -7.85
C GLY A 14 5.80 5.82 -8.34
N ASP A 15 6.71 6.71 -7.95
CA ASP A 15 6.68 8.10 -8.41
C ASP A 15 7.06 8.21 -9.88
N ALA A 16 8.07 7.44 -10.29
CA ALA A 16 8.49 7.38 -11.68
C ALA A 16 7.40 6.78 -12.59
N THR A 17 6.75 5.68 -12.18
CA THR A 17 5.67 5.08 -12.97
C THR A 17 4.45 5.99 -13.03
N ASN A 18 4.08 6.65 -11.93
CA ASN A 18 2.99 7.63 -11.93
C ASN A 18 3.29 8.84 -12.83
N PHE A 19 4.52 9.35 -12.80
CA PHE A 19 4.95 10.43 -13.68
C PHE A 19 4.84 10.01 -15.16
N ILE A 20 5.34 8.83 -15.51
CA ILE A 20 5.27 8.29 -16.87
C ILE A 20 3.82 8.06 -17.29
N SER A 21 2.98 7.49 -16.44
CA SER A 21 1.56 7.26 -16.75
C SER A 21 0.80 8.57 -16.98
N LYS A 22 1.09 9.64 -16.21
CA LYS A 22 0.51 10.97 -16.42
C LYS A 22 0.98 11.61 -17.72
N ALA A 23 2.29 11.60 -17.97
CA ALA A 23 2.86 12.13 -19.20
C ALA A 23 2.35 11.36 -20.44
N ALA A 24 2.21 10.04 -20.33
CA ALA A 24 1.62 9.22 -21.38
C ALA A 24 0.15 9.60 -21.62
N ALA A 25 -0.63 9.87 -20.57
CA ALA A 25 -2.02 10.29 -20.73
C ALA A 25 -2.18 11.66 -21.44
N GLU A 26 -1.18 12.55 -21.34
CA GLU A 26 -1.19 13.86 -22.03
C GLU A 26 -0.69 13.78 -23.48
N VAL A 27 0.30 12.93 -23.76
CA VAL A 27 1.00 12.88 -25.05
C VAL A 27 0.45 11.80 -25.98
N VAL A 28 -0.10 10.71 -25.43
CA VAL A 28 -0.54 9.55 -26.21
C VAL A 28 -1.98 9.75 -26.71
N PRO A 29 -2.24 9.64 -28.03
CA PRO A 29 -3.59 9.71 -28.57
C PRO A 29 -4.50 8.63 -27.97
N SER A 30 -5.80 8.92 -27.85
CA SER A 30 -6.81 7.98 -27.31
C SER A 30 -6.94 6.66 -28.08
N THR A 31 -6.36 6.57 -29.27
CA THR A 31 -6.26 5.35 -30.09
C THR A 31 -5.12 4.41 -29.68
N VAL A 32 -4.21 4.84 -28.80
CA VAL A 32 -3.04 4.06 -28.38
C VAL A 32 -3.09 3.82 -26.87
N ARG A 33 -2.94 2.56 -26.46
CA ARG A 33 -2.87 2.16 -25.04
C ARG A 33 -1.42 2.16 -24.57
N ALA A 34 -1.13 2.89 -23.50
CA ALA A 34 0.15 2.84 -22.80
C ALA A 34 0.01 1.94 -21.57
N GLU A 35 0.87 0.94 -21.44
CA GLU A 35 0.90 0.01 -20.31
C GLU A 35 2.33 -0.12 -19.79
N LEU A 36 2.48 -0.30 -18.48
CA LEU A 36 3.77 -0.59 -17.86
C LEU A 36 4.16 -2.04 -18.18
N GLN A 37 5.44 -2.30 -18.38
CA GLN A 37 5.98 -3.65 -18.59
C GLN A 37 7.19 -3.91 -17.69
N GLY A 38 7.48 -5.19 -17.46
CA GLY A 38 8.61 -5.62 -16.64
C GLY A 38 8.41 -5.37 -15.14
N GLU A 39 9.48 -4.94 -14.47
CA GLU A 39 9.51 -4.75 -13.01
C GLU A 39 8.49 -3.72 -12.53
N ALA A 40 8.28 -2.64 -13.29
CA ALA A 40 7.29 -1.60 -12.97
C ALA A 40 5.86 -2.17 -12.88
N GLN A 41 5.48 -3.06 -13.81
CA GLN A 41 4.16 -3.70 -13.80
C GLN A 41 4.03 -4.68 -12.64
N THR A 42 5.06 -5.50 -12.40
CA THR A 42 5.07 -6.46 -11.28
C THR A 42 4.97 -5.75 -9.94
N PHE A 43 5.69 -4.64 -9.76
CA PHE A 43 5.62 -3.80 -8.57
C PHE A 43 4.20 -3.24 -8.37
N SER A 44 3.61 -2.62 -9.40
CA SER A 44 2.25 -2.08 -9.33
C SER A 44 1.21 -3.15 -8.97
N ASN A 45 1.30 -4.32 -9.61
CA ASN A 45 0.43 -5.47 -9.31
C ASN A 45 0.60 -5.97 -7.88
N THR A 46 1.84 -6.01 -7.39
CA THR A 46 2.17 -6.46 -6.03
C THR A 46 1.63 -5.48 -5.00
N VAL A 47 1.90 -4.18 -5.15
CA VAL A 47 1.39 -3.13 -4.25
C VAL A 47 -0.14 -3.14 -4.20
N THR A 48 -0.79 -3.27 -5.36
CA THR A 48 -2.24 -3.38 -5.44
C THR A 48 -2.77 -4.60 -4.69
N SER A 49 -2.16 -5.77 -4.93
CA SER A 49 -2.54 -7.02 -4.25
C SER A 49 -2.34 -6.93 -2.74
N LEU A 50 -1.22 -6.37 -2.27
CA LEU A 50 -0.95 -6.17 -0.84
C LEU A 50 -1.96 -5.22 -0.21
N THR A 51 -2.32 -4.14 -0.91
CA THR A 51 -3.32 -3.18 -0.44
C THR A 51 -4.69 -3.85 -0.27
N VAL A 52 -5.11 -4.66 -1.24
CA VAL A 52 -6.34 -5.46 -1.17
C VAL A 52 -6.28 -6.47 -0.02
N LEU A 53 -5.14 -7.17 0.14
CA LEU A 53 -4.94 -8.11 1.24
C LEU A 53 -4.98 -7.42 2.61
N MET A 54 -4.41 -6.23 2.75
CA MET A 54 -4.50 -5.44 3.98
C MET A 54 -5.95 -5.08 4.30
N ALA A 55 -6.71 -4.60 3.31
CA ALA A 55 -8.12 -4.29 3.50
C ALA A 55 -8.95 -5.52 3.90
N LEU A 56 -8.71 -6.66 3.26
CA LEU A 56 -9.32 -7.95 3.62
C LEU A 56 -8.92 -8.40 5.03
N ALA A 57 -7.64 -8.23 5.42
CA ALA A 57 -7.19 -8.58 6.76
C ALA A 57 -7.89 -7.74 7.84
N VAL A 58 -8.04 -6.43 7.61
CA VAL A 58 -8.81 -5.53 8.50
C VAL A 58 -10.28 -5.96 8.57
N PHE A 59 -10.88 -6.33 7.44
CA PHE A 59 -12.26 -6.80 7.40
C PHE A 59 -12.44 -8.12 8.17
N VAL A 60 -11.57 -9.11 7.97
CA VAL A 60 -11.60 -10.36 8.71
C VAL A 60 -11.38 -10.11 10.21
N MET A 61 -10.46 -9.20 10.56
CA MET A 61 -10.24 -8.82 11.96
C MET A 61 -11.49 -8.19 12.58
N TYR A 62 -12.19 -7.31 11.86
CA TYR A 62 -13.48 -6.75 12.29
C TYR A 62 -14.50 -7.85 12.59
N VAL A 63 -14.67 -8.81 11.68
CA VAL A 63 -15.63 -9.91 11.86
C VAL A 63 -15.27 -10.77 13.07
N ILE A 64 -14.01 -11.15 13.23
CA ILE A 64 -13.55 -11.93 14.39
C ILE A 64 -13.83 -11.18 15.69
N LEU A 65 -13.52 -9.89 15.75
CA LEU A 65 -13.76 -9.08 16.95
C LEU A 65 -15.26 -8.91 17.22
N ALA A 66 -16.08 -8.68 16.18
CA ALA A 66 -17.53 -8.52 16.34
C ALA A 66 -18.19 -9.77 16.92
N ILE A 67 -17.74 -10.96 16.47
CA ILE A 67 -18.19 -12.24 17.03
C ILE A 67 -17.67 -12.42 18.46
N LEU A 68 -16.39 -12.10 18.71
CA LEU A 68 -15.75 -12.29 20.02
C LEU A 68 -16.37 -11.41 21.13
N TYR A 69 -16.70 -10.16 20.82
CA TYR A 69 -17.23 -9.21 21.79
C TYR A 69 -18.75 -9.18 21.86
N GLU A 70 -19.44 -9.98 21.04
CA GLU A 70 -20.91 -9.95 20.85
C GLU A 70 -21.45 -8.52 20.60
N SER A 71 -20.60 -7.63 20.09
CA SER A 71 -20.86 -6.20 20.00
C SER A 71 -20.18 -5.63 18.77
N TYR A 72 -20.92 -4.84 18.00
CA TYR A 72 -20.45 -4.19 16.79
C TYR A 72 -19.62 -2.92 17.05
N VAL A 73 -19.69 -2.37 18.28
CA VAL A 73 -19.06 -1.08 18.62
C VAL A 73 -17.63 -1.26 19.09
N HIS A 74 -17.35 -2.27 19.93
CA HIS A 74 -16.00 -2.54 20.42
C HIS A 74 -14.94 -2.78 19.33
N PRO A 75 -15.23 -3.52 18.25
CA PRO A 75 -14.30 -3.72 17.15
C PRO A 75 -13.86 -2.42 16.48
N LEU A 76 -14.76 -1.45 16.32
CA LEU A 76 -14.45 -0.17 15.66
C LEU A 76 -13.43 0.65 16.45
N THR A 77 -13.52 0.63 17.78
CA THR A 77 -12.58 1.35 18.64
C THR A 77 -11.17 0.79 18.54
N VAL A 78 -11.03 -0.54 18.52
CA VAL A 78 -9.73 -1.21 18.33
C VAL A 78 -9.19 -0.94 16.93
N LEU A 79 -10.02 -1.06 15.89
CA LEU A 79 -9.61 -0.81 14.51
C LEU A 79 -9.24 0.65 14.24
N SER A 80 -9.79 1.60 14.98
CA SER A 80 -9.43 3.03 14.89
C SER A 80 -7.97 3.30 15.24
N THR A 81 -7.27 2.38 15.93
CA THR A 81 -5.84 2.49 16.20
C THR A 81 -4.97 2.08 15.01
N LEU A 82 -5.52 1.31 14.07
CA LEU A 82 -4.79 0.83 12.89
C LEU A 82 -4.41 1.96 11.92
N PRO A 83 -5.31 2.91 11.54
CA PRO A 83 -4.92 4.05 10.72
C PRO A 83 -3.75 4.83 11.32
N THR A 84 -3.75 5.03 12.64
CA THR A 84 -2.67 5.73 13.35
C THR A 84 -1.35 4.99 13.24
N ALA A 85 -1.36 3.66 13.38
CA ALA A 85 -0.16 2.84 13.24
C ALA A 85 0.38 2.83 11.79
N LEU A 86 -0.52 2.79 10.80
CA LEU A 86 -0.17 2.89 9.39
C LEU A 86 0.47 4.23 9.06
N VAL A 87 -0.14 5.33 9.53
CA VAL A 87 0.42 6.68 9.38
C VAL A 87 1.79 6.78 10.07
N GLY A 88 1.95 6.24 11.27
CA GLY A 88 3.24 6.21 11.96
C GLY A 88 4.32 5.43 11.21
N GLY A 89 3.96 4.26 10.66
CA GLY A 89 4.86 3.44 9.84
C GLY A 89 5.28 4.15 8.55
N LEU A 90 4.32 4.73 7.82
CA LEU A 90 4.58 5.50 6.61
C LEU A 90 5.42 6.76 6.91
N LEU A 91 5.10 7.48 7.99
CA LEU A 91 5.86 8.66 8.41
C LEU A 91 7.30 8.30 8.75
N THR A 92 7.53 7.14 9.36
CA THR A 92 8.88 6.62 9.61
C THR A 92 9.63 6.39 8.29
N LEU A 93 9.01 5.75 7.29
CA LEU A 93 9.65 5.57 5.99
C LEU A 93 10.07 6.91 5.37
N VAL A 94 9.18 7.91 5.42
CA VAL A 94 9.45 9.25 4.90
C VAL A 94 10.62 9.90 5.66
N LEU A 95 10.66 9.81 6.99
CA LEU A 95 11.73 10.38 7.80
C LEU A 95 13.11 9.74 7.53
N PHE A 96 13.13 8.44 7.22
CA PHE A 96 14.36 7.71 6.91
C PHE A 96 14.69 7.67 5.41
N GLY A 97 13.93 8.39 4.57
CA GLY A 97 14.12 8.41 3.12
C GLY A 97 13.97 7.03 2.46
N GLN A 98 13.17 6.14 3.07
CA GLN A 98 12.91 4.81 2.57
C GLN A 98 11.66 4.81 1.70
N GLU A 99 11.70 4.02 0.64
CA GLU A 99 10.56 3.86 -0.26
C GLU A 99 9.55 2.85 0.29
N ALA A 100 8.28 3.01 -0.09
CA ALA A 100 7.22 2.05 0.18
C ALA A 100 7.43 0.77 -0.65
N SER A 101 8.38 -0.07 -0.21
CA SER A 101 8.73 -1.33 -0.81
C SER A 101 7.89 -2.49 -0.29
N LEU A 102 7.98 -3.66 -0.93
CA LEU A 102 7.38 -4.89 -0.45
C LEU A 102 7.71 -5.16 1.03
N TYR A 103 8.95 -4.92 1.45
CA TYR A 103 9.39 -5.08 2.84
C TYR A 103 8.70 -4.10 3.79
N ALA A 104 8.48 -2.86 3.35
CA ALA A 104 7.73 -1.88 4.12
C ALA A 104 6.28 -2.35 4.35
N PHE A 105 5.63 -2.95 3.35
CA PHE A 105 4.30 -3.55 3.50
C PHE A 105 4.29 -4.73 4.47
N VAL A 106 5.30 -5.61 4.43
CA VAL A 106 5.44 -6.69 5.43
C VAL A 106 5.57 -6.11 6.84
N GLY A 107 6.35 -5.03 7.01
CA GLY A 107 6.43 -4.28 8.25
C GLY A 107 5.07 -3.73 8.70
N MET A 108 4.30 -3.14 7.80
CA MET A 108 2.94 -2.64 8.08
C MET A 108 1.98 -3.76 8.53
N PHE A 109 2.05 -4.95 7.92
CA PHE A 109 1.30 -6.12 8.37
C PHE A 109 1.70 -6.55 9.79
N MET A 110 3.00 -6.57 10.10
CA MET A 110 3.47 -6.87 11.45
C MET A 110 2.99 -5.83 12.47
N LEU A 111 3.08 -4.54 12.14
CA LEU A 111 2.59 -3.45 12.99
C LEU A 111 1.10 -3.61 13.29
N MET A 112 0.28 -3.95 12.30
CA MET A 112 -1.15 -4.21 12.48
C MET A 112 -1.42 -5.33 13.49
N GLY A 113 -0.62 -6.42 13.45
CA GLY A 113 -0.71 -7.51 14.42
C GLY A 113 -0.29 -7.10 15.84
N ILE A 114 0.77 -6.30 15.96
CA ILE A 114 1.27 -5.81 17.25
C ILE A 114 0.26 -4.86 17.92
N VAL A 115 -0.33 -3.94 17.15
CA VAL A 115 -1.31 -2.98 17.66
C VAL A 115 -2.54 -3.68 18.18
N LYS A 116 -3.03 -4.72 17.48
CA LYS A 116 -4.10 -5.57 18.01
C LYS A 116 -3.70 -6.16 19.36
N LYS A 117 -2.49 -6.73 19.50
CA LYS A 117 -2.02 -7.31 20.77
C LYS A 117 -1.92 -6.29 21.91
N ASN A 118 -1.63 -5.02 21.62
CA ASN A 118 -1.52 -3.95 22.62
C ASN A 118 -2.87 -3.24 22.90
N GLY A 119 -3.89 -3.46 22.07
CA GLY A 119 -5.23 -2.88 22.23
C GLY A 119 -6.24 -3.78 22.95
N ILE A 120 -5.80 -4.97 23.39
CA ILE A 120 -6.50 -5.95 24.25
C ILE A 120 -5.70 -6.12 25.53
#